data_AF-A0A1F9CZV6-F1
#
_entry.id   AF-A0A1F9CZV6-F1
#
_cell.length_a   1.000
_cell.length_b   1.000
_cell.length_c   1.000
_cell.angle_alpha   90.00
_cell.angle_beta   90.00
_cell.angle_gamma   90.00
#
_symmetry.space_group_name_H-M   'P 1'
#
loop_
_entity.id
_entity.type
_entity.pdbx_description
1 polymer ?
#
loop_
_entity_poly.entity_id
_entity_poly.type
_entity_poly.pdbx_seq_one_letter_code
_entity_poly.pdbx_strand_id
1 'polypeptide(L)'
;MEGYKNRILQVDGPYKTKEGPGPEYETCCTFGTMIMNKDLAGVIKANELCNRAGMDTISGGAAIAFPYECYEKGIITRTDADGLELLWGNIDPALKLIEMIAERKGIGSVLSEGTRGAAAKLGRGAEELVVDVKGLDAPMHDPRGWHGMGLGYAVSTRGACHLQHMTLYVEQGMSAYPETGLETNYKGPQSEGKAEIYLISKNLGVPCNSACLGRMGVYESDWNAADPNGSECRGIRFGAVCKRCSHGWVGYL
;
A
#
# COMPACT_ATOMS: atom_id res chain seq x y z
N MET A 1 10.49 -26.50 2.79
CA MET A 1 10.19 -25.06 2.78
C MET A 1 8.87 -24.88 3.50
N GLU A 2 8.87 -24.50 4.78
CA GLU A 2 7.64 -23.94 5.36
C GLU A 2 7.45 -22.58 4.68
N GLY A 3 6.61 -22.57 3.63
CA GLY A 3 6.31 -21.37 2.87
C GLY A 3 5.61 -20.32 3.73
N TYR A 4 5.56 -19.09 3.22
CA TYR A 4 4.76 -17.98 3.74
C TYR A 4 3.35 -18.50 4.08
N LYS A 5 3.07 -18.78 5.36
CA LYS A 5 1.74 -19.24 5.78
C LYS A 5 0.83 -18.02 5.70
N ASN A 6 -0.10 -18.01 4.74
CA ASN A 6 -1.15 -17.00 4.68
C ASN A 6 -1.81 -16.93 6.06
N ARG A 7 -1.81 -15.74 6.67
CA ARG A 7 -2.53 -15.52 7.92
C ARG A 7 -4.02 -15.64 7.62
N ILE A 8 -4.59 -16.79 7.98
CA ILE A 8 -6.04 -17.00 7.91
C ILE A 8 -6.64 -16.39 9.17
N LEU A 9 -7.55 -15.44 8.98
CA LEU A 9 -8.19 -14.68 10.05
C LEU A 9 -9.70 -14.90 10.04
N GLN A 10 -10.27 -14.95 11.23
CA GLN A 10 -11.70 -14.83 11.49
C GLN A 10 -11.86 -13.88 12.66
N VAL A 11 -12.78 -12.93 12.55
CA VAL A 11 -13.08 -11.97 13.61
C VAL A 11 -14.55 -12.09 14.00
N ASP A 12 -14.83 -11.97 15.29
CA ASP A 12 -16.18 -11.93 15.85
C ASP A 12 -16.61 -10.49 16.21
N GLY A 13 -17.82 -10.31 16.75
CA GLY A 13 -18.34 -9.01 17.17
C GLY A 13 -19.00 -8.22 16.02
N PRO A 14 -19.03 -6.86 16.07
CA PRO A 14 -19.75 -6.04 15.09
C PRO A 14 -19.19 -6.17 13.67
N TYR A 15 -17.90 -6.47 13.54
CA TYR A 15 -17.20 -6.62 12.26
C TYR A 15 -16.99 -8.09 11.86
N LYS A 16 -17.94 -8.95 12.21
CA LYS A 16 -17.80 -10.39 12.01
C LYS A 16 -17.44 -10.75 10.55
N THR A 17 -16.40 -11.56 10.39
CA THR A 17 -15.93 -12.07 9.10
C THR A 17 -16.07 -13.58 9.00
N LYS A 18 -16.07 -14.10 7.78
CA LYS A 18 -15.77 -15.52 7.54
C LYS A 18 -14.26 -15.74 7.64
N GLU A 19 -13.88 -17.00 7.83
CA GLU A 19 -12.49 -17.41 7.71
C GLU A 19 -11.95 -17.08 6.30
N GLY A 20 -10.82 -16.38 6.24
CA GLY A 20 -10.23 -15.94 4.98
C GLY A 20 -8.82 -15.35 5.15
N PRO A 21 -8.15 -14.99 4.04
CA PRO A 21 -6.84 -14.36 4.10
C PRO A 21 -6.91 -13.00 4.80
N GLY A 22 -5.96 -12.72 5.67
CA GLY A 22 -5.80 -11.43 6.33
C GLY A 22 -5.38 -10.31 5.38
N PRO A 23 -5.51 -9.05 5.82
CA PRO A 23 -5.08 -7.90 5.05
C PRO A 23 -3.55 -7.86 4.91
N GLU A 24 -3.08 -7.37 3.77
CA GLU A 24 -1.68 -6.99 3.58
C GLU A 24 -1.42 -5.57 4.11
N TYR A 25 -0.16 -5.14 4.12
CA TYR A 25 0.26 -3.82 4.60
C TYR A 25 -0.58 -2.68 4.00
N GLU A 26 -0.71 -2.67 2.67
CA GLU A 26 -1.44 -1.63 1.94
C GLU A 26 -2.89 -1.53 2.42
N THR A 27 -3.60 -2.67 2.49
CA THR A 27 -4.97 -2.74 2.99
C THR A 27 -5.09 -2.25 4.44
N CYS A 28 -4.12 -2.59 5.30
CA CYS A 28 -4.10 -2.11 6.68
C CYS A 28 -3.98 -0.59 6.75
N CYS A 29 -3.13 -0.01 5.91
CA CYS A 29 -2.93 1.43 5.88
C CYS A 29 -4.14 2.17 5.27
N THR A 30 -4.75 1.64 4.20
CA THR A 30 -5.88 2.32 3.55
C THR A 30 -7.14 2.36 4.41
N PHE A 31 -7.49 1.25 5.08
CA PHE A 31 -8.66 1.20 5.96
C PHE A 31 -8.34 1.50 7.43
N GLY A 32 -7.07 1.70 7.76
CA GLY A 32 -6.61 2.11 9.07
C GLY A 32 -6.16 3.56 9.05
N THR A 33 -4.86 3.78 8.91
CA THR A 33 -4.21 5.09 9.09
C THR A 33 -4.72 6.17 8.14
N MET A 34 -5.02 5.83 6.88
CA MET A 34 -5.46 6.81 5.87
C MET A 34 -6.81 7.46 6.23
N ILE A 35 -7.68 6.75 6.95
CA ILE A 35 -8.95 7.27 7.46
C ILE A 35 -8.94 7.49 8.98
N MET A 36 -7.77 7.48 9.62
CA MET A 36 -7.56 7.58 11.06
C MET A 36 -8.28 6.51 11.90
N ASN A 37 -8.62 5.37 11.30
CA ASN A 37 -9.25 4.24 11.98
C ASN A 37 -8.19 3.40 12.71
N LYS A 38 -8.48 3.04 13.97
CA LYS A 38 -7.63 2.18 14.81
C LYS A 38 -8.20 0.78 15.01
N ASP A 39 -9.40 0.50 14.51
CA ASP A 39 -10.06 -0.79 14.69
C ASP A 39 -9.58 -1.79 13.63
N LEU A 40 -8.70 -2.71 14.04
CA LEU A 40 -8.18 -3.77 13.19
C LEU A 40 -9.26 -4.78 12.78
N ALA A 41 -10.29 -5.02 13.59
CA ALA A 41 -11.41 -5.89 13.21
C ALA A 41 -12.18 -5.28 12.04
N GLY A 42 -12.40 -3.96 12.08
CA GLY A 42 -12.97 -3.20 10.97
C GLY A 42 -12.11 -3.29 9.70
N VAL A 43 -10.78 -3.16 9.82
CA VAL A 43 -9.84 -3.33 8.69
C VAL A 43 -9.93 -4.72 8.08
N ILE A 44 -9.98 -5.78 8.91
CA ILE A 44 -10.12 -7.16 8.44
C ILE A 44 -11.48 -7.35 7.72
N LYS A 45 -12.54 -6.69 8.19
CA LYS A 45 -13.84 -6.69 7.52
C LYS A 45 -13.79 -5.99 6.16
N ALA A 46 -13.14 -4.83 6.07
CA ALA A 46 -12.96 -4.12 4.82
C ALA A 46 -12.19 -4.98 3.79
N ASN A 47 -11.11 -5.64 4.23
CA ASN A 47 -10.38 -6.60 3.42
C ASN A 47 -11.25 -7.75 2.91
N GLU A 48 -12.08 -8.36 3.77
CA GLU A 48 -13.04 -9.39 3.34
C GLU A 48 -13.98 -8.85 2.25
N LEU A 49 -14.57 -7.67 2.46
CA LEU A 49 -15.51 -7.07 1.51
C LEU A 49 -14.84 -6.77 0.16
N CYS A 50 -13.66 -6.15 0.16
CA CYS A 50 -12.91 -5.88 -1.07
C CYS A 50 -12.56 -7.17 -1.83
N ASN A 51 -12.07 -8.20 -1.12
CA ASN A 51 -11.76 -9.49 -1.74
C ASN A 51 -12.99 -10.14 -2.36
N ARG A 52 -14.15 -10.08 -1.71
CA ARG A 52 -15.41 -10.62 -2.25
C ARG A 52 -15.93 -9.81 -3.44
N ALA A 53 -15.71 -8.51 -3.44
CA ALA A 53 -16.12 -7.60 -4.51
C ALA A 53 -15.15 -7.61 -5.70
N GLY A 54 -13.94 -8.17 -5.56
CA GLY A 54 -12.88 -8.05 -6.56
C GLY A 54 -12.33 -6.63 -6.67
N MET A 55 -12.31 -5.90 -5.56
CA MET A 55 -11.88 -4.50 -5.48
C MET A 55 -10.44 -4.40 -5.01
N ASP A 56 -9.61 -3.65 -5.74
CA ASP A 56 -8.26 -3.30 -5.29
C ASP A 56 -8.34 -2.45 -4.02
N THR A 57 -7.68 -2.90 -2.95
CA THR A 57 -7.71 -2.19 -1.67
C THR A 57 -6.93 -0.89 -1.71
N ILE A 58 -5.99 -0.70 -2.65
CA ILE A 58 -5.24 0.55 -2.81
C ILE A 58 -6.13 1.61 -3.42
N SER A 59 -6.51 1.47 -4.69
CA SER A 59 -7.35 2.46 -5.37
C SER A 59 -8.76 2.51 -4.79
N GLY A 60 -9.35 1.36 -4.44
CA GLY A 60 -10.69 1.31 -3.84
C GLY A 60 -10.71 1.99 -2.48
N GLY A 61 -9.71 1.77 -1.63
CA GLY A 61 -9.64 2.42 -0.34
C GLY A 61 -9.25 3.91 -0.44
N ALA A 62 -8.41 4.32 -1.39
CA ALA A 62 -8.15 5.74 -1.68
C ALA A 62 -9.43 6.48 -2.12
N ALA A 63 -10.21 5.86 -3.01
CA ALA A 63 -11.51 6.40 -3.43
C ALA A 63 -12.53 6.46 -2.27
N ILE A 64 -12.37 5.62 -1.24
CA ILE A 64 -13.21 5.64 -0.02
C ILE A 64 -12.72 6.69 0.98
N ALA A 65 -11.42 6.91 1.12
CA ALA A 65 -10.86 7.94 1.99
C ALA A 65 -11.11 9.36 1.45
N PHE A 66 -11.05 9.53 0.14
CA PHE A 66 -11.29 10.79 -0.56
C PHE A 66 -12.57 11.54 -0.13
N PRO A 67 -13.77 10.92 -0.08
CA PRO A 67 -14.97 11.61 0.34
C PRO A 67 -14.97 11.99 1.84
N TYR A 68 -14.16 11.37 2.71
CA TYR A 68 -13.99 11.85 4.09
C TYR A 68 -13.33 13.23 4.12
N GLU A 69 -12.28 13.43 3.31
CA GLU A 69 -11.63 14.75 3.21
C GLU A 69 -12.53 15.77 2.52
N CYS A 70 -13.27 15.37 1.47
CA CYS A 70 -14.26 16.23 0.84
C CYS A 70 -15.35 16.67 1.83
N TYR A 71 -15.80 15.76 2.71
CA TYR A 71 -16.82 16.03 3.71
C TYR A 71 -16.31 17.00 4.78
N GLU A 72 -15.09 16.79 5.30
CA GLU A 72 -14.44 17.72 6.23
C GLU A 72 -14.28 19.13 5.65
N LYS A 73 -13.88 19.24 4.38
CA LYS A 73 -13.71 20.52 3.69
C LYS A 73 -15.02 21.15 3.21
N GLY A 74 -16.16 20.50 3.43
CA GLY A 74 -17.48 20.97 2.98
C GLY A 74 -17.68 20.95 1.47
N ILE A 75 -16.85 20.20 0.73
CA ILE A 75 -16.98 19.99 -0.72
C ILE A 75 -18.22 19.13 -1.00
N ILE A 76 -18.48 18.14 -0.14
CA ILE A 76 -19.70 17.33 -0.17
C ILE A 76 -20.43 17.44 1.17
N THR A 77 -21.75 17.35 1.10
CA THR A 77 -22.64 17.35 2.27
C THR A 77 -23.11 15.93 2.60
N ARG A 78 -23.79 15.77 3.74
CA ARG A 78 -24.46 14.50 4.10
C ARG A 78 -25.46 14.05 3.03
N THR A 79 -26.12 14.99 2.35
CA THR A 79 -27.04 14.69 1.25
C THR A 79 -26.28 14.15 0.03
N ASP A 80 -25.14 14.76 -0.32
CA ASP A 80 -24.28 14.28 -1.41
C ASP A 80 -23.70 12.88 -1.12
N ALA A 81 -23.50 12.54 0.16
CA ALA A 81 -22.97 11.26 0.63
C ALA A 81 -24.07 10.21 0.95
N ASP A 82 -25.27 10.32 0.37
CA ASP A 82 -26.40 9.41 0.59
C ASP A 82 -26.77 9.20 2.08
N GLY A 83 -26.65 10.25 2.88
CA GLY A 83 -26.97 10.23 4.30
C GLY A 83 -25.84 9.73 5.20
N LEU A 84 -24.70 9.31 4.65
CA LEU A 84 -23.53 8.87 5.41
C LEU A 84 -22.84 10.06 6.09
N GLU A 85 -22.39 9.83 7.34
CA GLU A 85 -21.59 10.79 8.10
C GLU A 85 -20.11 10.38 8.04
N LEU A 86 -19.36 11.01 7.13
CA LEU A 86 -17.98 10.65 6.80
C LEU A 86 -17.00 11.33 7.75
N LEU A 87 -16.97 10.88 8.99
CA LEU A 87 -16.10 11.42 10.04
C LEU A 87 -14.82 10.60 10.18
N TRP A 88 -13.67 11.27 10.23
CA TRP A 88 -12.38 10.62 10.47
C TRP A 88 -12.39 9.70 11.69
N GLY A 89 -11.76 8.54 11.55
CA GLY A 89 -11.70 7.50 12.57
C GLY A 89 -12.91 6.57 12.60
N ASN A 90 -13.97 6.83 11.82
CA ASN A 90 -15.13 5.95 11.73
C ASN A 90 -15.05 5.07 10.47
N ILE A 91 -14.94 3.75 10.67
CA ILE A 91 -14.86 2.77 9.58
C ILE A 91 -16.22 2.34 9.03
N ASP A 92 -17.32 2.53 9.78
CA ASP A 92 -18.63 2.02 9.36
C ASP A 92 -19.10 2.59 8.01
N PRO A 93 -18.97 3.92 7.74
CA PRO A 93 -19.29 4.46 6.42
C PRO A 93 -18.39 3.89 5.32
N ALA A 94 -17.10 3.67 5.60
CA ALA A 94 -16.16 3.08 4.64
C ALA A 94 -16.60 1.66 4.23
N LEU A 95 -17.03 0.83 5.18
CA LEU A 95 -17.57 -0.51 4.87
C LEU A 95 -18.80 -0.42 3.96
N LYS A 96 -19.70 0.54 4.22
CA LYS A 96 -20.87 0.77 3.37
C LYS A 96 -20.48 1.25 1.97
N LEU A 97 -19.48 2.13 1.86
CA LEU A 97 -18.97 2.63 0.59
C LEU A 97 -18.38 1.51 -0.27
N ILE A 98 -17.70 0.51 0.31
CA ILE A 98 -17.22 -0.67 -0.45
C ILE A 98 -18.39 -1.36 -1.17
N GLU A 99 -19.48 -1.62 -0.46
CA GLU A 99 -20.69 -2.24 -1.04
C GLU A 99 -21.31 -1.34 -2.11
N MET A 100 -21.45 -0.04 -1.82
CA MET A 100 -22.06 0.91 -2.76
C MET A 100 -21.24 1.08 -4.04
N ILE A 101 -19.91 1.03 -3.95
CA ILE A 101 -19.00 1.06 -5.11
C ILE A 101 -19.17 -0.22 -5.93
N ALA A 102 -19.14 -1.39 -5.28
CA ALA A 102 -19.30 -2.68 -5.95
C ALA A 102 -20.65 -2.78 -6.68
N GLU A 103 -21.71 -2.20 -6.12
CA GLU A 103 -23.04 -2.16 -6.70
C GLU A 103 -23.30 -0.94 -7.59
N ARG A 104 -22.35 0.00 -7.67
CA ARG A 104 -22.47 1.30 -8.35
C ARG A 104 -23.75 2.08 -7.98
N LYS A 105 -24.09 2.13 -6.69
CA LYS A 105 -25.29 2.82 -6.16
C LYS A 105 -24.95 4.10 -5.43
N GLY A 106 -25.78 5.14 -5.60
CA GLY A 106 -25.58 6.45 -4.97
C GLY A 106 -24.20 7.05 -5.30
N ILE A 107 -23.55 7.63 -4.30
CA ILE A 107 -22.17 8.12 -4.32
C ILE A 107 -21.19 7.01 -4.69
N GLY A 108 -21.50 5.74 -4.42
CA GLY A 108 -20.70 4.60 -4.88
C GLY A 108 -20.59 4.52 -6.41
N SER A 109 -21.59 4.99 -7.15
CA SER A 109 -21.52 5.12 -8.62
C SER A 109 -20.47 6.15 -9.06
N VAL A 110 -20.33 7.24 -8.30
CA VAL A 110 -19.32 8.28 -8.53
C VAL A 110 -17.92 7.75 -8.19
N LEU A 111 -17.78 7.16 -7.00
CA LEU A 111 -16.51 6.61 -6.50
C LEU A 111 -16.01 5.40 -7.29
N SER A 112 -16.91 4.67 -7.98
CA SER A 112 -16.53 3.54 -8.84
C SER A 112 -15.68 3.91 -10.07
N GLU A 113 -15.49 5.20 -10.34
CA GLU A 113 -14.57 5.71 -11.38
C GLU A 113 -13.16 6.02 -10.83
N GLY A 114 -12.86 5.60 -9.59
CA GLY A 114 -11.62 5.94 -8.89
C GLY A 114 -11.58 7.39 -8.42
N THR A 115 -10.55 7.77 -7.66
CA THR A 115 -10.46 9.10 -7.02
C THR A 115 -10.44 10.24 -8.04
N ARG A 116 -9.66 10.11 -9.11
CA ARG A 116 -9.61 11.12 -10.20
C ARG A 116 -10.96 11.30 -10.89
N GLY A 117 -11.63 10.18 -11.22
CA GLY A 117 -12.93 10.22 -11.89
C GLY A 117 -14.04 10.76 -10.97
N ALA A 118 -14.01 10.39 -9.69
CA ALA A 118 -14.89 10.91 -8.67
C ALA A 118 -14.70 12.42 -8.48
N ALA A 119 -13.46 12.88 -8.34
CA ALA A 119 -13.15 14.30 -8.19
C ALA A 119 -13.68 15.14 -9.36
N ALA A 120 -13.44 14.70 -10.61
CA ALA A 120 -13.94 15.39 -11.80
C ALA A 120 -15.48 15.46 -11.85
N LYS A 121 -16.18 14.46 -11.30
CA LYS A 121 -17.65 14.45 -11.21
C LYS A 121 -18.17 15.33 -10.07
N LEU A 122 -17.47 15.37 -8.93
CA LEU A 122 -17.85 16.18 -7.77
C LEU A 122 -17.56 17.67 -7.96
N GLY A 123 -16.51 18.00 -8.72
CA GLY A 123 -16.02 19.37 -8.93
C GLY A 123 -15.69 20.07 -7.62
N ARG A 124 -15.94 21.39 -7.56
CA ARG A 124 -15.81 22.22 -6.33
C ARG A 124 -14.39 22.19 -5.73
N GLY A 125 -13.36 21.98 -6.55
CA GLY A 125 -11.97 21.89 -6.12
C GLY A 125 -11.60 20.54 -5.50
N ALA A 126 -12.46 19.52 -5.64
CA ALA A 126 -12.15 18.17 -5.19
C ALA A 126 -10.94 17.57 -5.93
N GLU A 127 -10.65 18.07 -7.13
CA GLU A 127 -9.48 17.69 -7.93
C GLU A 127 -8.15 17.97 -7.21
N GLU A 128 -8.10 18.98 -6.33
CA GLU A 128 -6.91 19.33 -5.54
C GLU A 128 -6.58 18.27 -4.46
N LEU A 129 -7.52 17.37 -4.17
CA LEU A 129 -7.34 16.30 -3.17
C LEU A 129 -6.91 14.97 -3.80
N VAL A 130 -6.80 14.91 -5.14
CA VAL A 130 -6.43 13.69 -5.85
C VAL A 130 -4.92 13.47 -5.73
N VAL A 131 -4.53 12.35 -5.12
CA VAL A 131 -3.13 11.94 -5.01
C VAL A 131 -2.88 10.72 -5.90
N ASP A 132 -2.47 10.98 -7.14
CA ASP A 132 -2.25 9.92 -8.13
C ASP A 132 -1.07 10.22 -9.06
N VAL A 133 -0.69 9.22 -9.87
CA VAL A 133 0.16 9.42 -11.04
C VAL A 133 -0.44 8.65 -12.20
N LYS A 134 -0.67 9.33 -13.32
CA LYS A 134 -1.29 8.77 -14.55
C LYS A 134 -2.65 8.09 -14.32
N GLY A 135 -3.42 8.52 -13.31
CA GLY A 135 -4.74 7.98 -13.02
C GLY A 135 -4.75 6.80 -12.06
N LEU A 136 -3.59 6.35 -11.58
CA LEU A 136 -3.47 5.31 -10.55
C LEU A 136 -3.16 5.97 -9.21
N ASP A 137 -4.02 5.74 -8.22
CA ASP A 137 -3.88 6.26 -6.86
C ASP A 137 -2.54 5.87 -6.24
N ALA A 138 -1.96 6.79 -5.46
CA ALA A 138 -0.71 6.51 -4.77
C ALA A 138 -0.89 5.42 -3.69
N PRO A 139 0.05 4.46 -3.58
CA PRO A 139 0.03 3.46 -2.52
C PRO A 139 0.52 4.06 -1.19
N MET A 140 0.53 3.28 -0.11
CA MET A 140 0.66 3.78 1.28
C MET A 140 2.11 4.05 1.69
N HIS A 141 2.88 4.67 0.78
CA HIS A 141 4.23 5.13 1.03
C HIS A 141 4.40 6.57 0.55
N ASP A 142 4.70 7.47 1.48
CA ASP A 142 4.82 8.90 1.21
C ASP A 142 6.15 9.25 0.49
N PRO A 143 6.09 9.77 -0.75
CA PRO A 143 7.28 10.08 -1.53
C PRO A 143 8.12 11.24 -0.98
N ARG A 144 7.60 12.03 -0.03
CA ARG A 144 8.36 13.11 0.63
C ARG A 144 9.48 12.55 1.52
N GLY A 145 9.32 11.33 2.04
CA GLY A 145 10.36 10.65 2.81
C GLY A 145 11.43 9.99 1.97
N TRP A 146 11.12 9.68 0.70
CA TRP A 146 11.92 8.81 -0.18
C TRP A 146 11.84 9.31 -1.63
N HIS A 147 12.78 10.15 -2.03
CA HIS A 147 12.75 10.82 -3.34
C HIS A 147 12.92 9.85 -4.52
N GLY A 148 13.64 8.74 -4.33
CA GLY A 148 13.76 7.69 -5.36
C GLY A 148 12.44 6.99 -5.63
N MET A 149 11.67 6.71 -4.59
CA MET A 149 10.29 6.23 -4.71
C MET A 149 9.39 7.26 -5.39
N GLY A 150 9.50 8.54 -5.03
CA GLY A 150 8.77 9.62 -5.72
C GLY A 150 9.06 9.66 -7.22
N LEU A 151 10.34 9.59 -7.61
CA LEU A 151 10.74 9.43 -9.02
C LEU A 151 10.13 8.16 -9.63
N GLY A 152 10.16 7.06 -8.89
CA GLY A 152 9.61 5.78 -9.33
C GLY A 152 8.13 5.82 -9.65
N TYR A 153 7.32 6.51 -8.84
CA TYR A 153 5.93 6.79 -9.15
C TYR A 153 5.79 7.64 -10.41
N ALA A 154 6.54 8.74 -10.50
CA ALA A 154 6.46 9.69 -11.61
C ALA A 154 6.73 9.04 -12.98
N VAL A 155 7.71 8.16 -13.08
CA VAL A 155 8.15 7.56 -14.36
C VAL A 155 7.69 6.11 -14.58
N SER A 156 6.99 5.53 -13.61
CA SER A 156 6.34 4.23 -13.73
C SER A 156 5.36 4.20 -14.92
N THR A 157 5.35 3.09 -15.66
CA THR A 157 4.50 2.93 -16.86
C THR A 157 3.04 2.66 -16.50
N ARG A 158 2.75 2.19 -15.27
CA ARG A 158 1.37 1.92 -14.82
C ARG A 158 0.75 3.03 -13.97
N GLY A 159 1.52 4.07 -13.62
CA GLY A 159 1.14 5.08 -12.64
C GLY A 159 1.79 4.88 -11.27
N ALA A 160 1.28 5.51 -10.21
CA ALA A 160 1.91 5.48 -8.89
C ALA A 160 1.88 4.06 -8.31
N CYS A 161 3.00 3.34 -8.38
CA CYS A 161 3.02 1.99 -7.83
C CYS A 161 4.41 1.48 -7.43
N HIS A 162 4.53 1.17 -6.14
CA HIS A 162 5.76 0.75 -5.48
C HIS A 162 6.27 -0.63 -5.97
N LEU A 163 5.34 -1.47 -6.47
CA LEU A 163 5.58 -2.77 -7.10
C LEU A 163 6.44 -2.80 -8.38
N GLN A 164 6.60 -1.68 -9.11
CA GLN A 164 7.09 -1.75 -10.50
C GLN A 164 8.62 -1.89 -10.55
N HIS A 165 9.28 -1.37 -9.54
CA HIS A 165 10.72 -1.26 -9.38
C HIS A 165 11.09 -1.80 -8.00
N MET A 166 12.38 -2.01 -7.75
CA MET A 166 12.87 -2.39 -6.41
C MET A 166 13.26 -1.19 -5.53
N THR A 167 13.09 0.04 -6.05
CA THR A 167 13.55 1.26 -5.37
C THR A 167 12.99 1.44 -3.96
N LEU A 168 11.73 1.08 -3.68
CA LEU A 168 11.18 1.15 -2.32
C LEU A 168 12.10 0.39 -1.33
N TYR A 169 12.35 -0.88 -1.62
CA TYR A 169 13.10 -1.77 -0.75
C TYR A 169 14.58 -1.38 -0.67
N VAL A 170 15.16 -0.99 -1.80
CA VAL A 170 16.57 -0.59 -1.86
C VAL A 170 16.80 0.73 -1.14
N GLU A 171 15.97 1.72 -1.41
CA GLU A 171 16.11 3.05 -0.83
C GLU A 171 15.86 3.05 0.68
N GLN A 172 14.90 2.24 1.16
CA GLN A 172 14.62 2.05 2.58
C GLN A 172 15.63 1.15 3.31
N GLY A 173 16.66 0.64 2.61
CA GLY A 173 17.67 -0.24 3.18
C GLY A 173 17.18 -1.64 3.51
N MET A 174 16.03 -2.06 2.96
CA MET A 174 15.48 -3.41 3.13
C MET A 174 16.15 -4.46 2.24
N SER A 175 16.84 -4.04 1.17
CA SER A 175 17.51 -4.92 0.22
C SER A 175 18.71 -4.24 -0.43
N ALA A 176 19.80 -4.98 -0.63
CA ALA A 176 20.95 -4.56 -1.42
C ALA A 176 21.18 -5.53 -2.57
N TYR A 177 21.85 -5.06 -3.61
CA TYR A 177 22.35 -5.88 -4.72
C TYR A 177 23.75 -5.37 -5.10
N PRO A 178 24.77 -5.66 -4.28
CA PRO A 178 26.11 -5.08 -4.43
C PRO A 178 26.73 -5.34 -5.81
N GLU A 179 26.44 -6.48 -6.43
CA GLU A 179 26.88 -6.85 -7.79
C GLU A 179 26.39 -5.89 -8.87
N THR A 180 25.35 -5.12 -8.55
CA THR A 180 24.72 -4.13 -9.43
C THR A 180 24.98 -2.69 -9.00
N GLY A 181 25.75 -2.48 -7.91
CA GLY A 181 26.00 -1.16 -7.32
C GLY A 181 24.87 -0.62 -6.44
N LEU A 182 23.88 -1.45 -6.09
CA LEU A 182 22.80 -1.07 -5.16
C LEU A 182 23.17 -1.42 -3.72
N GLU A 183 23.19 -0.43 -2.85
CA GLU A 183 23.53 -0.54 -1.42
C GLU A 183 22.30 -0.32 -0.52
N THR A 184 22.47 -0.20 0.80
CA THR A 184 21.38 0.02 1.78
C THR A 184 21.46 1.36 2.52
N ASN A 185 22.48 2.18 2.28
CA ASN A 185 22.81 3.39 3.05
C ASN A 185 22.24 4.69 2.45
N TYR A 186 21.18 4.59 1.64
CA TYR A 186 20.62 5.75 0.93
C TYR A 186 19.87 6.70 1.87
N LYS A 187 20.11 8.01 1.68
CA LYS A 187 19.32 9.05 2.35
C LYS A 187 18.03 9.28 1.58
N GLY A 188 16.89 9.03 2.21
CA GLY A 188 15.57 9.13 1.58
C GLY A 188 15.23 10.50 1.00
N PRO A 189 15.27 11.60 1.78
CA PRO A 189 14.86 12.93 1.31
C PRO A 189 15.96 13.66 0.52
N GLN A 190 16.72 12.94 -0.30
CA GLN A 190 17.77 13.49 -1.16
C GLN A 190 17.59 13.02 -2.59
N SER A 191 17.75 13.90 -3.56
CA SER A 191 17.55 13.55 -4.99
C SER A 191 18.81 13.04 -5.68
N GLU A 192 19.99 13.34 -5.12
CA GLU A 192 21.29 12.94 -5.70
C GLU A 192 21.38 11.41 -5.82
N GLY A 193 21.81 10.92 -6.99
CA GLY A 193 21.94 9.48 -7.27
C GLY A 193 20.63 8.69 -7.42
N LYS A 194 19.45 9.27 -7.14
CA LYS A 194 18.16 8.54 -7.15
C LYS A 194 17.74 8.05 -8.53
N ALA A 195 18.11 8.77 -9.58
CA ALA A 195 17.83 8.36 -10.95
C ALA A 195 18.56 7.06 -11.33
N GLU A 196 19.83 6.94 -10.93
CA GLU A 196 20.64 5.76 -11.17
C GLU A 196 20.11 4.55 -10.38
N ILE A 197 19.84 4.74 -9.09
CA ILE A 197 19.23 3.72 -8.22
C ILE A 197 17.92 3.22 -8.82
N TYR A 198 17.07 4.13 -9.29
CA TYR A 198 15.81 3.78 -9.93
C TYR A 198 16.01 2.96 -11.21
N LEU A 199 16.90 3.40 -12.10
CA LEU A 199 17.14 2.72 -13.38
C LEU A 199 17.59 1.27 -13.17
N ILE A 200 18.55 1.05 -12.27
CA ILE A 200 19.06 -0.28 -11.95
C ILE A 200 17.95 -1.11 -11.29
N SER A 201 17.27 -0.55 -10.27
CA SER A 201 16.17 -1.20 -9.56
C SER A 201 15.00 -1.60 -10.48
N LYS A 202 14.71 -0.79 -11.49
CA LYS A 202 13.69 -1.09 -12.50
C LYS A 202 14.14 -2.23 -13.41
N ASN A 203 15.37 -2.18 -13.91
CA ASN A 203 15.91 -3.19 -14.82
C ASN A 203 16.00 -4.57 -14.16
N LEU A 204 16.26 -4.63 -12.86
CA LEU A 204 16.20 -5.87 -12.08
C LEU A 204 14.77 -6.33 -11.79
N GLY A 205 13.85 -5.39 -11.58
CA GLY A 205 12.44 -5.69 -11.33
C GLY A 205 11.66 -6.21 -12.54
N VAL A 206 12.04 -5.82 -13.75
CA VAL A 206 11.35 -6.22 -15.00
C VAL A 206 11.41 -7.74 -15.24
N PRO A 207 12.58 -8.40 -15.20
CA PRO A 207 12.67 -9.86 -15.30
C PRO A 207 11.81 -10.59 -14.27
N CYS A 208 11.77 -10.09 -13.02
CA CYS A 208 10.93 -10.68 -11.97
C CYS A 208 9.45 -10.65 -12.35
N ASN A 209 8.97 -9.51 -12.85
CA ASN A 209 7.59 -9.40 -13.35
C ASN A 209 7.33 -10.29 -14.56
N SER A 210 8.24 -10.32 -15.53
CA SER A 210 8.09 -11.13 -16.75
C SER A 210 8.08 -12.62 -16.47
N ALA A 211 8.82 -13.06 -15.45
CA ALA A 211 8.88 -14.45 -15.02
C ALA A 211 7.80 -14.81 -13.97
N CYS A 212 6.91 -13.88 -13.61
CA CYS A 212 5.91 -14.05 -12.56
C CYS A 212 6.52 -14.48 -11.21
N LEU A 213 7.74 -14.02 -10.92
CA LEU A 213 8.42 -14.32 -9.66
C LEU A 213 7.94 -13.36 -8.57
N GLY A 214 7.58 -13.93 -7.43
CA GLY A 214 7.31 -13.14 -6.23
C GLY A 214 8.56 -12.37 -5.82
N ARG A 215 8.50 -11.04 -5.86
CA ARG A 215 9.65 -10.17 -5.56
C ARG A 215 10.21 -10.38 -4.15
N MET A 216 9.35 -10.77 -3.21
CA MET A 216 9.76 -11.15 -1.85
C MET A 216 10.74 -12.32 -1.79
N GLY A 217 10.77 -13.19 -2.82
CA GLY A 217 11.77 -14.25 -2.95
C GLY A 217 13.06 -13.82 -3.66
N VAL A 218 13.11 -12.60 -4.22
CA VAL A 218 14.26 -12.03 -4.95
C VAL A 218 14.97 -10.96 -4.11
N TYR A 219 14.32 -10.43 -3.08
CA TYR A 219 14.99 -9.66 -2.03
C TYR A 219 15.91 -10.60 -1.26
N GLU A 220 17.22 -10.52 -1.50
CA GLU A 220 18.20 -11.04 -0.56
C GLU A 220 18.00 -10.25 0.73
N SER A 221 17.28 -10.85 1.67
CA SER A 221 17.08 -10.28 2.98
C SER A 221 18.36 -10.49 3.77
N ASP A 222 19.28 -9.55 3.62
CA ASP A 222 20.27 -9.22 4.64
C ASP A 222 19.58 -8.58 5.88
N TRP A 223 18.36 -9.01 6.21
CA TRP A 223 17.68 -8.67 7.47
C TRP A 223 18.49 -9.14 8.70
N ASN A 224 19.50 -10.01 8.51
CA ASN A 224 20.47 -10.40 9.53
C ASN A 224 21.80 -9.63 9.45
N ALA A 225 22.01 -8.73 8.47
CA ALA A 225 23.26 -7.98 8.31
C ALA A 225 23.35 -6.72 9.18
N ALA A 226 22.28 -6.38 9.91
CA ALA A 226 22.36 -5.49 11.07
C ALA A 226 22.98 -6.25 12.27
N ASP A 227 24.14 -6.86 12.08
CA ASP A 227 25.01 -7.27 13.18
C ASP A 227 25.94 -6.09 13.51
N PRO A 228 25.79 -5.42 14.66
CA PRO A 228 26.70 -4.36 15.06
C PRO A 228 28.12 -4.86 15.39
N ASN A 229 28.36 -6.19 15.40
CA ASN A 229 29.60 -6.80 15.88
C ASN A 229 30.29 -7.74 14.88
N GLY A 230 30.12 -7.52 13.57
CA GLY A 230 31.03 -7.96 12.51
C GLY A 230 31.64 -9.37 12.65
N SER A 231 31.06 -10.35 11.95
CA SER A 231 31.84 -11.50 11.47
C SER A 231 31.25 -12.07 10.19
N GLU A 232 31.91 -11.74 9.07
CA GLU A 232 31.84 -12.32 7.72
C GLU A 232 30.50 -12.95 7.26
N CYS A 233 29.75 -12.26 6.40
CA CYS A 233 28.68 -12.85 5.60
C CYS A 233 29.16 -12.98 4.14
N ARG A 234 29.49 -14.22 3.70
CA ARG A 234 29.72 -14.56 2.28
C ARG A 234 28.41 -15.09 1.70
N GLY A 235 28.02 -14.52 0.56
CA GLY A 235 26.68 -14.61 -0.01
C GLY A 235 26.10 -15.98 -0.36
N ILE A 236 24.85 -15.89 -0.82
CA ILE A 236 23.97 -16.88 -1.48
C ILE A 236 23.87 -18.25 -0.80
N ARG A 237 22.78 -18.46 -0.06
CA ARG A 237 22.15 -19.79 0.06
C ARG A 237 20.63 -19.69 -0.03
N PHE A 238 20.09 -20.17 -1.16
CA PHE A 238 18.69 -20.50 -1.30
C PHE A 238 18.24 -21.46 -0.16
N GLY A 239 17.21 -21.07 0.58
CA GLY A 239 16.39 -22.00 1.38
C GLY A 239 16.64 -22.11 2.89
N ALA A 240 17.26 -21.13 3.55
CA ALA A 240 17.42 -21.17 5.02
C ALA A 240 16.53 -20.13 5.74
N VAL A 241 15.49 -20.60 6.43
CA VAL A 241 14.74 -19.81 7.42
C VAL A 241 15.59 -19.68 8.69
N CYS A 242 15.91 -18.46 9.09
CA CYS A 242 16.54 -18.19 10.40
C CYS A 242 15.51 -18.49 11.51
N LYS A 243 15.76 -19.56 12.28
CA LYS A 243 14.87 -20.05 13.35
C LYS A 243 14.77 -19.14 14.59
N ARG A 244 15.33 -17.93 14.60
CA ARG A 244 15.42 -17.07 15.81
C ARG A 244 14.38 -15.95 15.91
N CYS A 245 13.70 -15.56 14.83
CA CYS A 245 12.72 -14.46 14.85
C CYS A 245 11.29 -14.91 15.14
N SER A 246 11.10 -15.81 16.12
CA SER A 246 9.78 -16.24 16.61
C SER A 246 9.16 -15.27 17.62
N HIS A 247 9.60 -14.02 17.69
CA HIS A 247 9.08 -13.02 18.63
C HIS A 247 8.83 -11.68 17.94
N GLY A 248 7.55 -11.27 17.98
CA GLY A 248 7.08 -9.88 18.02
C GLY A 248 7.72 -8.89 17.07
N TRP A 249 7.05 -8.61 15.94
CA TRP A 249 7.22 -7.35 15.26
C TRP A 249 6.71 -6.20 16.15
N VAL A 250 7.65 -5.39 16.65
CA VAL A 250 7.42 -4.00 17.06
C VAL A 250 7.90 -3.16 15.89
N GLY A 251 7.01 -2.92 14.93
CA GLY A 251 7.19 -1.91 13.90
C GLY A 251 6.67 -0.58 14.44
N TYR A 252 7.50 0.46 14.32
CA TYR A 252 7.20 1.83 14.75
C TYR A 252 5.83 2.31 14.25
N LEU A 253 5.05 2.85 15.20
CA LEU A 253 3.90 3.72 14.98
C LEU A 253 4.32 5.02 14.26
#